data_AF-A0A1M3N8G4-F1
#
_entry.id   AF-A0A1M3N8G4-F1
#
_cell.length_a   1.000
_cell.length_b   1.000
_cell.length_c   1.000
_cell.angle_alpha   90.00
_cell.angle_beta   90.00
_cell.angle_gamma   90.00
#
_symmetry.space_group_name_H-M   'P 1'
#
loop_
_entity.id
_entity.type
_entity.pdbx_description
1 polymer ?
#
loop_
_entity_poly.entity_id
_entity_poly.type
_entity_poly.pdbx_seq_one_letter_code
_entity_poly.pdbx_strand_id
1 'polypeptide(L)'
;MRSSMKRLLLSASLLALVGAATPASALTREEALVKARSYAMHKWRASQANTTASCKASYVSAFTPGDYVGVAYDWGGYFTLAQFDAQIAAGQGAGSPAQGDILACTTGVDCSGFVSQVWGVGHNTTTSIHDSATLAPQIQVANMMTGDVFNKRAYHVAMFTHLLASGEPAMIEAYGYNVNVNTTGGWSHVNGYIPRRYNGITGPQTTANPLGTTTNPIPIGAFPYTDARDTRQSPSSVLDACAIEPSKPQKGPEYVYVANITQPGTLTVSVQDDAATDIDVQIHEGMPAPHACKARHDSQAQLQVGCGTYYVVADTYGNSAASAGNYTLSATFTPSGQPCAAVPGPAPFNPKGKLGDACAYPGNQALPFCNANVGGEICIYSSSTSFCSVSCATNADCNGLPGGGGGGGCCEELAPGEKYCLTQNLCGKGGSVGTSGPDAGPDNGSSSGGSSSGGSSSGDSSGDGEDPTDPSGEGDPAGDGTENGAAPGSTTTTTTGCGVAAEGRSGWELAALAGVVSMVAARRRKRR
;
A
#
# COMPACT_ATOMS: atom_id res chain seq x y z
N MET A 1 -23.89 67.15 58.27
CA MET A 1 -24.58 66.69 57.04
C MET A 1 -23.71 65.65 56.37
N ARG A 2 -24.20 64.40 56.29
CA ARG A 2 -23.51 63.24 55.70
C ARG A 2 -23.55 63.37 54.17
N SER A 3 -22.40 63.34 53.49
CA SER A 3 -22.33 63.29 52.03
C SER A 3 -21.82 61.92 51.59
N SER A 4 -22.55 61.32 50.66
CA SER A 4 -22.49 59.91 50.26
C SER A 4 -21.41 59.70 49.19
N MET A 5 -20.41 58.87 49.49
CA MET A 5 -19.47 58.32 48.51
C MET A 5 -20.19 57.27 47.65
N LYS A 6 -20.50 57.61 46.39
CA LYS A 6 -20.95 56.64 45.38
C LYS A 6 -19.73 55.94 44.78
N ARG A 7 -19.67 54.62 44.96
CA ARG A 7 -18.71 53.71 44.31
C ARG A 7 -19.02 53.64 42.81
N LEU A 8 -18.05 54.00 41.97
CA LEU A 8 -18.09 53.79 40.53
C LEU A 8 -17.53 52.38 40.25
N LEU A 9 -18.38 51.48 39.76
CA LEU A 9 -17.97 50.15 39.28
C LEU A 9 -17.34 50.32 37.89
N LEU A 10 -16.06 49.98 37.73
CA LEU A 10 -15.44 49.78 36.42
C LEU A 10 -15.86 48.41 35.87
N SER A 11 -16.64 48.41 34.80
CA SER A 11 -16.96 47.24 34.00
C SER A 11 -15.77 46.90 33.08
N ALA A 12 -15.00 45.87 33.41
CA ALA A 12 -14.00 45.32 32.51
C ALA A 12 -14.71 44.53 31.39
N SER A 13 -14.67 45.06 30.17
CA SER A 13 -15.16 44.35 28.99
C SER A 13 -14.11 43.33 28.56
N LEU A 14 -14.40 42.05 28.80
CA LEU A 14 -13.60 40.92 28.32
C LEU A 14 -13.86 40.78 26.80
N LEU A 15 -12.97 41.34 25.98
CA LEU A 15 -12.97 41.05 24.54
C LEU A 15 -12.50 39.61 24.37
N ALA A 16 -13.43 38.69 24.18
CA ALA A 16 -13.11 37.34 23.73
C ALA A 16 -12.54 37.46 22.30
N LEU A 17 -11.22 37.33 22.16
CA LEU A 17 -10.62 37.01 20.86
C LEU A 17 -11.10 35.60 20.51
N VAL A 18 -12.15 35.54 19.68
CA VAL A 18 -12.44 34.35 18.90
C VAL A 18 -11.26 34.21 17.94
N GLY A 19 -10.33 33.31 18.28
CA GLY A 19 -9.31 32.88 17.34
C GLY A 19 -10.03 32.32 16.12
N ALA A 20 -9.93 33.03 15.00
CA ALA A 20 -10.32 32.47 13.72
C ALA A 20 -9.42 31.24 13.50
N ALA A 21 -10.00 30.05 13.62
CA ALA A 21 -9.34 28.84 13.16
C ALA A 21 -8.99 29.09 11.69
N THR A 22 -7.70 29.07 11.38
CA THR A 22 -7.25 29.02 9.99
C THR A 22 -7.98 27.84 9.35
N PRO A 23 -8.68 28.04 8.22
CA PRO A 23 -9.30 26.91 7.54
C PRO A 23 -8.20 25.90 7.27
N ALA A 24 -8.42 24.64 7.68
CA ALA A 24 -7.56 23.54 7.25
C ALA A 24 -7.44 23.66 5.72
N SER A 25 -6.21 23.75 5.22
CA SER A 25 -5.97 23.82 3.78
C SER A 25 -6.68 22.62 3.15
N ALA A 26 -7.52 22.89 2.16
CA ALA A 26 -8.23 21.83 1.46
C ALA A 26 -7.22 20.85 0.85
N LEU A 27 -7.45 19.54 1.02
CA LEU A 27 -6.63 18.50 0.42
C LEU A 27 -6.62 18.68 -1.10
N THR A 28 -5.45 18.74 -1.72
CA THR A 28 -5.40 18.81 -3.18
C THR A 28 -5.47 17.42 -3.82
N ARG A 29 -5.95 17.35 -5.06
CA ARG A 29 -5.95 16.10 -5.86
C ARG A 29 -4.54 15.53 -6.03
N GLU A 30 -3.55 16.40 -6.16
CA GLU A 30 -2.14 16.04 -6.30
C GLU A 30 -1.59 15.45 -5.00
N GLU A 31 -1.85 16.10 -3.87
CA GLU A 31 -1.49 15.59 -2.54
C GLU A 31 -2.14 14.24 -2.25
N ALA A 32 -3.43 14.08 -2.59
CA ALA A 32 -4.12 12.79 -2.43
C ALA A 32 -3.45 11.67 -3.24
N LEU A 33 -3.03 11.95 -4.47
CA LEU A 33 -2.32 10.96 -5.31
C LEU A 33 -0.92 10.64 -4.76
N VAL A 34 -0.18 11.65 -4.27
CA VAL A 34 1.13 11.45 -3.63
C VAL A 34 1.00 10.60 -2.37
N LYS A 35 0.00 10.88 -1.53
CA LYS A 35 -0.33 10.04 -0.34
C LYS A 35 -0.63 8.62 -0.75
N ALA A 36 -1.54 8.41 -1.70
CA ALA A 36 -1.91 7.07 -2.15
C ALA A 36 -0.72 6.27 -2.69
N ARG A 37 0.12 6.89 -3.54
CA ARG A 37 1.36 6.27 -4.04
C ARG A 37 2.34 5.96 -2.92
N SER A 38 2.45 6.82 -1.92
CA SER A 38 3.34 6.58 -0.78
C SER A 38 2.95 5.31 -0.01
N TYR A 39 1.65 5.02 0.16
CA TYR A 39 1.19 3.74 0.74
C TYR A 39 1.42 2.55 -0.19
N ALA A 40 1.12 2.67 -1.48
CA ALA A 40 1.29 1.59 -2.45
C ALA A 40 2.76 1.22 -2.70
N MET A 41 3.64 2.21 -2.66
CA MET A 41 5.08 2.06 -2.94
C MET A 41 5.93 2.03 -1.67
N HIS A 42 5.30 1.97 -0.48
CA HIS A 42 6.00 1.97 0.79
C HIS A 42 6.90 0.75 0.89
N LYS A 43 8.21 0.96 1.11
CA LYS A 43 9.18 -0.13 1.21
C LYS A 43 9.40 -0.48 2.67
N TRP A 44 9.26 -1.76 3.03
CA TRP A 44 9.45 -2.22 4.39
C TRP A 44 9.96 -3.67 4.42
N ARG A 45 10.46 -4.10 5.58
CA ARG A 45 11.03 -5.43 5.79
C ARG A 45 10.31 -6.15 6.92
N ALA A 46 9.76 -7.32 6.63
CA ALA A 46 9.19 -8.21 7.63
C ALA A 46 10.31 -8.98 8.33
N SER A 47 10.29 -8.99 9.67
CA SER A 47 11.12 -9.84 10.51
C SER A 47 10.37 -11.10 10.93
N GLN A 48 11.05 -12.03 11.60
CA GLN A 48 10.38 -13.20 12.20
C GLN A 48 9.30 -12.80 13.21
N ALA A 49 9.48 -11.71 13.95
CA ALA A 49 8.51 -11.24 14.93
C ALA A 49 7.18 -10.82 14.26
N ASN A 50 7.24 -10.26 13.04
CA ASN A 50 6.05 -9.80 12.33
C ASN A 50 5.18 -10.94 11.76
N THR A 51 5.66 -12.19 11.83
CA THR A 51 4.92 -13.37 11.36
C THR A 51 3.91 -13.89 12.39
N THR A 52 3.97 -13.39 13.63
CA THR A 52 3.08 -13.75 14.74
C THR A 52 2.42 -12.50 15.32
N ALA A 53 1.40 -12.69 16.15
CA ALA A 53 0.71 -11.58 16.81
C ALA A 53 0.47 -11.93 18.29
N SER A 54 0.97 -11.09 19.20
CA SER A 54 1.03 -11.38 20.65
C SER A 54 -0.35 -11.59 21.30
N CYS A 55 -1.40 -11.00 20.72
CA CYS A 55 -2.77 -11.08 21.20
C CYS A 55 -3.56 -12.27 20.63
N LYS A 56 -3.02 -13.05 19.68
CA LYS A 56 -3.70 -14.21 19.10
C LYS A 56 -2.73 -15.28 18.63
N ALA A 57 -2.65 -16.39 19.38
CA ALA A 57 -1.72 -17.48 19.09
C ALA A 57 -1.97 -18.19 17.74
N SER A 58 -3.20 -18.16 17.23
CA SER A 58 -3.57 -18.73 15.92
C SER A 58 -3.37 -17.78 14.74
N TYR A 59 -2.90 -16.56 14.99
CA TYR A 59 -2.59 -15.61 13.92
C TYR A 59 -1.45 -16.13 13.03
N VAL A 60 -1.60 -15.95 11.73
CA VAL A 60 -0.58 -16.21 10.71
C VAL A 60 -0.56 -15.01 9.77
N SER A 61 0.62 -14.41 9.59
CA SER A 61 0.78 -13.32 8.63
C SER A 61 0.81 -13.85 7.20
N ALA A 62 0.28 -13.06 6.26
CA ALA A 62 0.51 -13.28 4.82
C ALA A 62 1.98 -13.04 4.41
N PHE A 63 2.76 -12.39 5.28
CA PHE A 63 4.14 -12.02 5.02
C PHE A 63 5.10 -12.96 5.75
N THR A 64 6.08 -13.47 5.01
CA THR A 64 7.25 -14.18 5.57
C THR A 64 8.44 -13.22 5.72
N PRO A 65 9.51 -13.55 6.46
CA PRO A 65 10.65 -12.65 6.57
C PRO A 65 11.23 -12.28 5.20
N GLY A 66 11.36 -10.98 4.92
CA GLY A 66 11.76 -10.49 3.59
C GLY A 66 11.36 -9.04 3.31
N ASP A 67 11.64 -8.59 2.09
CA ASP A 67 11.38 -7.24 1.60
C ASP A 67 10.08 -7.14 0.83
N TYR A 68 9.28 -6.13 1.16
CA TYR A 68 7.95 -5.92 0.59
C TYR A 68 7.73 -4.47 0.21
N VAL A 69 6.86 -4.28 -0.78
CA VAL A 69 6.40 -2.98 -1.28
C VAL A 69 4.90 -2.92 -1.13
N GLY A 70 4.39 -1.83 -0.57
CA GLY A 70 2.99 -1.63 -0.24
C GLY A 70 2.70 -1.94 1.22
N VAL A 71 2.01 -1.03 1.92
CA VAL A 71 1.60 -1.23 3.32
C VAL A 71 0.73 -2.46 3.45
N ALA A 72 0.94 -3.26 4.49
CA ALA A 72 0.18 -4.50 4.72
C ALA A 72 -1.33 -4.24 4.86
N TYR A 73 -2.14 -5.13 4.31
CA TYR A 73 -3.59 -5.14 4.54
C TYR A 73 -3.87 -5.62 5.96
N ASP A 74 -4.63 -4.85 6.74
CA ASP A 74 -4.99 -5.16 8.12
C ASP A 74 -6.47 -4.86 8.36
N TRP A 75 -7.29 -5.87 8.67
CA TRP A 75 -8.72 -5.72 8.86
C TRP A 75 -9.05 -4.80 10.04
N GLY A 76 -9.77 -3.70 9.78
CA GLY A 76 -10.02 -2.64 10.75
C GLY A 76 -8.84 -1.67 10.93
N GLY A 77 -7.75 -1.86 10.17
CA GLY A 77 -6.52 -1.08 10.27
C GLY A 77 -6.68 0.33 9.70
N TYR A 78 -6.15 1.32 10.43
CA TYR A 78 -6.15 2.73 10.07
C TYR A 78 -4.84 3.39 10.54
N PHE A 79 -3.70 2.80 10.15
CA PHE A 79 -2.39 3.29 10.56
C PHE A 79 -1.80 4.29 9.56
N THR A 80 -1.17 5.35 10.07
CA THR A 80 -0.29 6.19 9.24
C THR A 80 0.95 5.40 8.82
N LEU A 81 1.67 5.83 7.77
CA LEU A 81 2.98 5.22 7.42
C LEU A 81 3.92 5.18 8.62
N ALA A 82 3.94 6.26 9.40
CA ALA A 82 4.81 6.32 10.55
C ALA A 82 4.43 5.35 11.68
N GLN A 83 3.13 5.17 11.93
CA GLN A 83 2.64 4.19 12.89
C GLN A 83 2.93 2.76 12.41
N PHE A 84 2.71 2.49 11.13
CA PHE A 84 3.01 1.20 10.51
C PHE A 84 4.49 0.82 10.69
N ASP A 85 5.41 1.72 10.32
CA ASP A 85 6.84 1.46 10.45
C ASP A 85 7.28 1.25 11.91
N ALA A 86 6.76 2.07 12.83
CA ALA A 86 7.05 1.92 14.25
C ALA A 86 6.55 0.56 14.80
N GLN A 87 5.37 0.11 14.36
CA GLN A 87 4.79 -1.15 14.81
C GLN A 87 5.48 -2.37 14.18
N ILE A 88 5.86 -2.30 12.91
CA ILE A 88 6.69 -3.32 12.26
C ILE A 88 8.03 -3.44 13.00
N ALA A 89 8.70 -2.33 13.29
CA ALA A 89 9.95 -2.32 14.04
C ALA A 89 9.78 -2.86 15.48
N ALA A 90 8.62 -2.63 16.11
CA ALA A 90 8.26 -3.18 17.42
C ALA A 90 7.87 -4.67 17.39
N GLY A 91 7.82 -5.29 16.20
CA GLY A 91 7.48 -6.71 16.06
C GLY A 91 5.98 -7.03 16.09
N GLN A 92 5.10 -6.05 15.83
CA GLN A 92 3.66 -6.32 15.66
C GLN A 92 3.41 -7.18 14.41
N GLY A 93 2.31 -7.93 14.42
CA GLY A 93 1.93 -8.77 13.28
C GLY A 93 1.71 -7.92 12.03
N ALA A 94 2.33 -8.30 10.91
CA ALA A 94 2.14 -7.58 9.65
C ALA A 94 0.81 -7.96 8.99
N GLY A 95 -0.15 -7.04 9.04
CA GLY A 95 -1.47 -7.22 8.47
C GLY A 95 -2.37 -8.20 9.21
N SER A 96 -3.55 -8.44 8.65
CA SER A 96 -4.49 -9.49 9.06
C SER A 96 -5.46 -9.78 7.91
N PRO A 97 -6.00 -11.00 7.80
CA PRO A 97 -6.90 -11.35 6.70
C PRO A 97 -8.20 -10.55 6.76
N ALA A 98 -8.76 -10.23 5.60
CA ALA A 98 -10.07 -9.60 5.51
C ALA A 98 -11.13 -10.44 6.24
N GLN A 99 -12.09 -9.75 6.88
CA GLN A 99 -13.16 -10.36 7.68
C GLN A 99 -12.68 -11.18 8.89
N GLY A 100 -11.40 -11.06 9.24
CA GLY A 100 -10.86 -11.60 10.47
C GLY A 100 -11.25 -10.79 11.70
N ASP A 101 -10.59 -11.09 12.81
CA ASP A 101 -10.69 -10.26 14.02
C ASP A 101 -9.95 -8.94 13.80
N ILE A 102 -10.48 -7.86 14.36
CA ILE A 102 -9.73 -6.61 14.50
C ILE A 102 -8.76 -6.80 15.66
N LEU A 103 -7.46 -6.85 15.37
CA LEU A 103 -6.43 -7.19 16.35
C LEU A 103 -5.64 -5.94 16.75
N ALA A 104 -5.53 -5.69 18.05
CA ALA A 104 -4.71 -4.58 18.56
C ALA A 104 -3.19 -4.83 18.43
N CYS A 105 -2.80 -6.04 18.05
CA CYS A 105 -1.40 -6.48 17.93
C CYS A 105 -0.97 -6.74 16.48
N THR A 106 -1.73 -6.22 15.52
CA THR A 106 -1.38 -6.18 14.09
C THR A 106 -1.26 -4.74 13.61
N THR A 107 -0.69 -4.57 12.42
CA THR A 107 -0.47 -3.25 11.83
C THR A 107 -0.67 -3.25 10.31
N GLY A 108 -1.20 -2.15 9.78
CA GLY A 108 -1.49 -1.97 8.36
C GLY A 108 -2.70 -1.06 8.09
N VAL A 109 -3.36 -1.26 6.97
CA VAL A 109 -4.61 -0.54 6.65
C VAL A 109 -5.60 -1.50 6.02
N ASP A 110 -6.90 -1.35 6.32
CA ASP A 110 -7.92 -1.94 5.47
C ASP A 110 -8.24 -1.02 4.29
N CYS A 111 -9.13 -1.47 3.39
CA CYS A 111 -9.53 -0.70 2.22
C CYS A 111 -10.01 0.73 2.56
N SER A 112 -10.81 0.87 3.61
CA SER A 112 -11.41 2.13 4.02
C SER A 112 -10.54 2.96 4.94
N GLY A 113 -9.68 2.32 5.73
CA GLY A 113 -8.63 2.94 6.51
C GLY A 113 -7.58 3.58 5.61
N PHE A 114 -7.17 2.90 4.54
CA PHE A 114 -6.30 3.46 3.50
C PHE A 114 -6.89 4.74 2.90
N VAL A 115 -8.14 4.69 2.43
CA VAL A 115 -8.82 5.86 1.85
C VAL A 115 -8.95 6.99 2.85
N SER A 116 -9.27 6.68 4.11
CA SER A 116 -9.39 7.68 5.18
C SER A 116 -8.05 8.37 5.46
N GLN A 117 -6.94 7.62 5.44
CA GLN A 117 -5.59 8.16 5.58
C GLN A 117 -5.22 9.07 4.40
N VAL A 118 -5.56 8.68 3.17
CA VAL A 118 -5.34 9.54 1.99
C VAL A 118 -6.12 10.85 2.10
N TRP A 119 -7.36 10.81 2.58
CA TRP A 119 -8.19 12.00 2.77
C TRP A 119 -7.83 12.83 4.01
N GLY A 120 -6.98 12.33 4.90
CA GLY A 120 -6.62 13.00 6.15
C GLY A 120 -7.81 13.16 7.11
N VAL A 121 -8.74 12.20 7.11
CA VAL A 121 -9.96 12.21 7.94
C VAL A 121 -9.97 11.02 8.89
N GLY A 122 -10.74 11.10 9.98
CA GLY A 122 -10.94 9.95 10.87
C GLY A 122 -11.44 8.70 10.12
N HIS A 123 -11.23 7.53 10.73
CA HIS A 123 -11.49 6.23 10.09
C HIS A 123 -12.97 6.07 9.67
N ASN A 124 -13.25 6.30 8.39
CA ASN A 124 -14.52 5.94 7.79
C ASN A 124 -14.49 4.48 7.37
N THR A 125 -15.63 3.79 7.52
CA THR A 125 -15.83 2.44 6.98
C THR A 125 -16.45 2.52 5.59
N THR A 126 -16.41 1.43 4.82
CA THR A 126 -17.16 1.32 3.55
C THR A 126 -18.66 1.61 3.70
N THR A 127 -19.21 1.39 4.91
CA THR A 127 -20.58 1.79 5.27
C THR A 127 -20.70 3.29 5.48
N SER A 128 -19.86 3.89 6.35
CA SER A 128 -19.97 5.31 6.68
C SER A 128 -19.60 6.24 5.51
N ILE A 129 -18.80 5.79 4.53
CA ILE A 129 -18.50 6.56 3.31
C ILE A 129 -19.78 6.90 2.51
N HIS A 130 -20.84 6.09 2.62
CA HIS A 130 -22.14 6.39 1.99
C HIS A 130 -22.98 7.41 2.76
N ASP A 131 -22.80 7.48 4.08
CA ASP A 131 -23.69 8.24 4.97
C ASP A 131 -23.04 9.49 5.56
N SER A 132 -21.72 9.62 5.42
CA SER A 132 -20.98 10.72 6.02
C SER A 132 -21.22 12.04 5.29
N ALA A 133 -21.58 13.07 6.08
CA ALA A 133 -21.79 14.44 5.60
C ALA A 133 -20.50 15.10 5.06
N THR A 134 -19.33 14.53 5.33
CA THR A 134 -18.05 15.01 4.76
C THR A 134 -17.83 14.53 3.32
N LEU A 135 -18.74 13.73 2.78
CA LEU A 135 -18.69 13.18 1.42
C LEU A 135 -19.78 13.84 0.57
N ALA A 136 -19.50 13.98 -0.71
CA ALA A 136 -20.49 14.39 -1.68
C ALA A 136 -21.57 13.30 -1.83
N PRO A 137 -22.80 13.66 -2.27
CA PRO A 137 -23.73 12.71 -2.83
C PRO A 137 -23.09 11.87 -3.95
N GLN A 138 -23.77 10.79 -4.36
CA GLN A 138 -23.28 9.94 -5.45
C GLN A 138 -22.87 10.76 -6.67
N ILE A 139 -21.73 10.40 -7.23
CA ILE A 139 -21.13 11.07 -8.39
C ILE A 139 -21.35 10.19 -9.61
N GLN A 140 -21.52 10.83 -10.76
CA GLN A 140 -21.54 10.12 -12.03
C GLN A 140 -20.12 9.65 -12.36
N VAL A 141 -19.95 8.43 -12.85
CA VAL A 141 -18.64 7.86 -13.21
C VAL A 141 -17.86 8.80 -14.14
N ALA A 142 -18.54 9.42 -15.12
CA ALA A 142 -17.95 10.38 -16.05
C ALA A 142 -17.37 11.65 -15.40
N ASN A 143 -17.77 11.95 -14.15
CA ASN A 143 -17.31 13.11 -13.39
C ASN A 143 -16.25 12.75 -12.34
N MET A 144 -15.84 11.48 -12.27
CA MET A 144 -14.82 11.05 -11.31
C MET A 144 -13.46 11.69 -11.60
N MET A 145 -12.77 12.03 -10.53
CA MET A 145 -11.46 12.65 -10.54
C MET A 145 -10.54 11.96 -9.53
N THR A 146 -9.22 12.11 -9.70
CA THR A 146 -8.17 11.53 -8.86
C THR A 146 -8.45 11.69 -7.36
N GLY A 147 -8.46 10.62 -6.58
CA GLY A 147 -8.78 10.69 -5.14
C GLY A 147 -10.28 10.61 -4.83
N ASP A 148 -11.16 10.55 -5.84
CA ASP A 148 -12.49 9.97 -5.66
C ASP A 148 -12.38 8.46 -5.49
N VAL A 149 -13.44 7.83 -5.00
CA VAL A 149 -13.45 6.39 -4.76
C VAL A 149 -14.66 5.72 -5.39
N PHE A 150 -14.48 4.48 -5.81
CA PHE A 150 -15.56 3.52 -6.00
C PHE A 150 -15.81 2.86 -4.66
N ASN A 151 -17.01 2.97 -4.09
CA ASN A 151 -17.33 2.37 -2.81
C ASN A 151 -18.54 1.42 -2.90
N LYS A 152 -18.40 0.20 -2.39
CA LYS A 152 -19.49 -0.76 -2.21
C LYS A 152 -19.71 -0.99 -0.71
N ARG A 153 -20.92 -0.66 -0.25
CA ARG A 153 -21.28 -0.67 1.18
C ARG A 153 -20.97 -2.03 1.80
N ALA A 154 -20.34 -2.03 2.98
CA ALA A 154 -19.99 -3.22 3.76
C ALA A 154 -19.11 -4.24 3.00
N TYR A 155 -18.49 -3.83 1.89
CA TYR A 155 -17.66 -4.71 1.07
C TYR A 155 -16.26 -4.12 0.87
N HIS A 156 -16.12 -3.15 -0.04
CA HIS A 156 -14.81 -2.67 -0.47
C HIS A 156 -14.85 -1.23 -0.95
N VAL A 157 -13.69 -0.57 -0.91
CA VAL A 157 -13.49 0.74 -1.52
C VAL A 157 -12.14 0.79 -2.25
N ALA A 158 -12.14 1.34 -3.45
CA ALA A 158 -10.96 1.51 -4.29
C ALA A 158 -10.85 2.98 -4.73
N MET A 159 -9.65 3.56 -4.63
CA MET A 159 -9.43 4.96 -4.99
C MET A 159 -9.13 5.08 -6.48
N PHE A 160 -9.95 5.85 -7.19
CA PHE A 160 -9.73 6.18 -8.59
C PHE A 160 -8.54 7.15 -8.74
N THR A 161 -7.67 6.88 -9.71
CA THR A 161 -6.56 7.78 -10.04
C THR A 161 -6.78 8.47 -11.38
N HIS A 162 -6.98 7.70 -12.45
CA HIS A 162 -7.17 8.17 -13.81
C HIS A 162 -7.76 7.06 -14.69
N LEU A 163 -8.15 7.41 -15.92
CA LEU A 163 -8.43 6.42 -16.96
C LEU A 163 -7.14 6.09 -17.70
N LEU A 164 -6.94 4.80 -17.94
CA LEU A 164 -5.91 4.28 -18.84
C LEU A 164 -6.23 4.67 -20.29
N ALA A 165 -5.26 4.51 -21.19
CA ALA A 165 -5.47 4.74 -22.62
C ALA A 165 -6.59 3.86 -23.21
N SER A 166 -6.84 2.68 -22.62
CA SER A 166 -7.96 1.79 -22.96
C SER A 166 -9.34 2.31 -22.54
N GLY A 167 -9.40 3.34 -21.69
CA GLY A 167 -10.65 3.80 -21.06
C GLY A 167 -11.02 3.04 -19.79
N GLU A 168 -10.21 2.07 -19.36
CA GLU A 168 -10.38 1.37 -18.08
C GLU A 168 -9.88 2.24 -16.90
N PRO A 169 -10.47 2.11 -15.69
CA PRO A 169 -10.02 2.84 -14.51
C PRO A 169 -8.71 2.26 -13.96
N ALA A 170 -7.76 3.14 -13.67
CA ALA A 170 -6.61 2.83 -12.83
C ALA A 170 -6.91 3.22 -11.37
N MET A 171 -6.62 2.33 -10.44
CA MET A 171 -6.94 2.47 -9.03
C MET A 171 -5.73 2.25 -8.13
N ILE A 172 -5.79 2.78 -6.92
CA ILE A 172 -4.94 2.37 -5.80
C ILE A 172 -5.87 1.93 -4.67
N GLU A 173 -5.59 0.77 -4.08
CA GLU A 173 -6.45 0.18 -3.08
C GLU A 173 -5.68 -0.73 -2.12
N ALA A 174 -6.15 -0.81 -0.87
CA ALA A 174 -5.78 -1.90 0.04
C ALA A 174 -6.64 -3.12 -0.30
N TYR A 175 -6.09 -4.06 -1.06
CA TYR A 175 -6.77 -5.27 -1.50
C TYR A 175 -5.79 -6.45 -1.55
N GLY A 176 -6.28 -7.66 -1.28
CA GLY A 176 -5.41 -8.82 -1.13
C GLY A 176 -4.57 -8.70 0.16
N TYR A 177 -3.25 -8.67 0.03
CA TYR A 177 -2.35 -8.63 1.20
C TYR A 177 -1.75 -7.25 1.48
N ASN A 178 -1.90 -6.25 0.61
CA ASN A 178 -1.28 -4.94 0.75
C ASN A 178 -2.01 -3.82 -0.01
N VAL A 179 -1.61 -2.57 0.23
CA VAL A 179 -1.93 -1.45 -0.66
C VAL A 179 -1.18 -1.63 -1.97
N ASN A 180 -1.91 -1.60 -3.08
CA ASN A 180 -1.35 -1.81 -4.40
C ASN A 180 -2.00 -0.96 -5.49
N VAL A 181 -1.30 -0.86 -6.62
CA VAL A 181 -1.82 -0.27 -7.85
C VAL A 181 -2.58 -1.35 -8.63
N ASN A 182 -3.82 -1.05 -8.99
CA ASN A 182 -4.66 -1.91 -9.83
C ASN A 182 -4.94 -1.22 -11.17
N THR A 183 -4.33 -1.75 -12.24
CA THR A 183 -4.50 -1.30 -13.62
C THR A 183 -5.13 -2.35 -14.53
N THR A 184 -5.47 -3.53 -13.99
CA THR A 184 -5.94 -4.69 -14.77
C THR A 184 -7.36 -5.09 -14.45
N GLY A 185 -7.88 -4.77 -13.26
CA GLY A 185 -9.24 -5.11 -12.85
C GLY A 185 -10.32 -4.36 -13.63
N GLY A 186 -10.04 -3.16 -14.10
CA GLY A 186 -10.94 -2.39 -14.98
C GLY A 186 -12.34 -2.13 -14.40
N TRP A 187 -13.32 -1.90 -15.28
CA TRP A 187 -14.72 -1.65 -14.92
C TRP A 187 -15.42 -2.86 -14.28
N SER A 188 -14.97 -4.08 -14.58
CA SER A 188 -15.54 -5.30 -13.97
C SER A 188 -15.24 -5.38 -12.47
N HIS A 189 -14.04 -4.96 -12.05
CA HIS A 189 -13.63 -4.90 -10.64
C HIS A 189 -14.52 -3.99 -9.80
N VAL A 190 -15.00 -2.90 -10.38
CA VAL A 190 -15.84 -1.90 -9.69
C VAL A 190 -17.32 -1.98 -10.08
N ASN A 191 -17.75 -3.10 -10.67
CA ASN A 191 -19.15 -3.30 -11.04
C ASN A 191 -20.06 -3.29 -9.78
N GLY A 192 -21.09 -2.44 -9.80
CA GLY A 192 -22.02 -2.25 -8.69
C GLY A 192 -21.47 -1.38 -7.55
N TYR A 193 -20.33 -0.72 -7.72
CA TYR A 193 -19.81 0.26 -6.77
C TYR A 193 -20.42 1.63 -7.05
N ILE A 194 -20.56 2.44 -5.99
CA ILE A 194 -21.08 3.81 -6.08
C ILE A 194 -19.89 4.78 -6.00
N PRO A 195 -19.71 5.68 -6.98
CA PRO A 195 -18.70 6.72 -6.91
C PRO A 195 -18.96 7.74 -5.80
N ARG A 196 -17.93 8.07 -5.02
CA ARG A 196 -17.96 9.03 -3.90
C ARG A 196 -16.75 9.95 -3.93
N ARG A 197 -16.90 11.15 -3.36
CA ARG A 197 -15.84 12.18 -3.26
C ARG A 197 -15.84 12.80 -1.88
N TYR A 198 -14.66 13.04 -1.37
CA TYR A 198 -14.48 13.85 -0.17
C TYR A 198 -14.76 15.33 -0.46
N ASN A 199 -15.63 15.98 0.32
CA ASN A 199 -16.00 17.38 0.10
C ASN A 199 -14.82 18.35 0.29
N GLY A 200 -13.82 17.96 1.08
CA GLY A 200 -12.62 18.77 1.32
C GLY A 200 -11.52 18.61 0.27
N ILE A 201 -11.73 17.84 -0.81
CA ILE A 201 -10.75 17.68 -1.89
C ILE A 201 -10.93 18.73 -2.99
N THR A 202 -9.85 19.34 -3.44
CA THR A 202 -9.86 20.43 -4.45
C THR A 202 -8.74 20.27 -5.47
N GLY A 203 -8.82 21.03 -6.57
CA GLY A 203 -7.82 21.03 -7.64
C GLY A 203 -8.24 20.22 -8.88
N PRO A 204 -7.45 20.33 -9.96
CA PRO A 204 -7.75 19.68 -11.23
C PRO A 204 -7.48 18.17 -11.19
N GLN A 205 -7.97 17.47 -12.21
CA GLN A 205 -7.56 16.08 -12.47
C GLN A 205 -6.04 16.03 -12.66
N THR A 206 -5.36 15.07 -12.03
CA THR A 206 -3.90 14.97 -12.11
C THR A 206 -3.40 13.53 -12.08
N THR A 207 -2.39 13.24 -12.89
CA THR A 207 -1.59 12.01 -12.81
C THR A 207 -0.15 12.31 -12.40
N ALA A 208 0.13 13.57 -12.05
CA ALA A 208 1.47 14.08 -11.80
C ALA A 208 2.17 13.27 -10.72
N ASN A 209 3.46 13.02 -10.91
CA ASN A 209 4.36 12.53 -9.89
C ASN A 209 5.37 13.65 -9.60
N PRO A 210 5.00 14.65 -8.78
CA PRO A 210 5.82 15.84 -8.60
C PRO A 210 7.18 15.51 -7.99
N LEU A 211 8.19 16.31 -8.35
CA LEU A 211 9.53 16.22 -7.79
C LEU A 211 9.52 16.54 -6.31
N GLY A 212 10.37 15.85 -5.56
CA GLY A 212 10.55 16.05 -4.13
C GLY A 212 9.60 15.22 -3.27
N THR A 213 9.05 14.14 -3.81
CA THR A 213 8.22 13.18 -3.08
C THR A 213 9.00 11.89 -2.80
N THR A 214 8.48 11.03 -1.93
CA THR A 214 9.06 9.71 -1.64
C THR A 214 9.20 8.83 -2.90
N THR A 215 8.34 9.02 -3.90
CA THR A 215 8.33 8.24 -5.15
C THR A 215 8.97 8.96 -6.34
N ASN A 216 9.31 10.25 -6.20
CA ASN A 216 10.07 11.03 -7.19
C ASN A 216 10.96 12.06 -6.47
N PRO A 217 12.05 11.62 -5.81
CA PRO A 217 12.91 12.48 -5.02
C PRO A 217 13.76 13.42 -5.90
N ILE A 218 14.15 14.56 -5.35
CA ILE A 218 15.06 15.51 -6.01
C ILE A 218 16.50 14.96 -6.01
N PRO A 219 17.16 14.78 -7.17
CA PRO A 219 18.53 14.26 -7.20
C PRO A 219 19.56 15.27 -6.69
N ILE A 220 20.37 14.86 -5.70
CA ILE A 220 21.63 15.52 -5.34
C ILE A 220 22.71 15.00 -6.27
N GLY A 221 22.85 15.63 -7.43
CA GLY A 221 23.70 15.13 -8.53
C GLY A 221 25.21 15.29 -8.31
N ALA A 222 25.64 16.25 -7.48
CA ALA A 222 27.04 16.49 -7.14
C ALA A 222 27.15 17.23 -5.80
N PHE A 223 28.31 17.14 -5.15
CA PHE A 223 28.63 17.90 -3.94
C PHE A 223 29.72 18.95 -4.21
N PRO A 224 29.64 20.17 -3.64
CA PRO A 224 28.52 20.67 -2.82
C PRO A 224 27.24 20.87 -3.63
N TYR A 225 26.10 20.75 -2.97
CA TYR A 225 24.76 20.94 -3.53
C TYR A 225 24.03 22.04 -2.76
N THR A 226 23.22 22.84 -3.46
CA THR A 226 22.30 23.77 -2.83
C THR A 226 20.97 23.81 -3.60
N ASP A 227 19.89 24.01 -2.87
CA ASP A 227 18.53 24.12 -3.43
C ASP A 227 17.68 25.00 -2.51
N ALA A 228 16.83 25.84 -3.10
CA ALA A 228 15.96 26.74 -2.35
C ALA A 228 14.49 26.47 -2.74
N ARG A 229 13.64 26.24 -1.74
CA ARG A 229 12.23 25.87 -1.93
C ARG A 229 11.35 26.44 -0.83
N ASP A 230 10.05 26.25 -0.99
CA ASP A 230 9.00 26.60 -0.04
C ASP A 230 8.16 25.36 0.28
N THR A 231 8.20 24.86 1.51
CA THR A 231 7.43 23.67 1.91
C THR A 231 5.93 23.90 1.84
N ARG A 232 5.43 25.14 1.85
CA ARG A 232 4.01 25.44 1.59
C ARG A 232 3.56 25.02 0.19
N GLN A 233 4.50 24.83 -0.73
CA GLN A 233 4.26 24.38 -2.09
C GLN A 233 4.51 22.88 -2.27
N SER A 234 4.95 22.17 -1.21
CA SER A 234 5.18 20.74 -1.32
C SER A 234 3.85 19.99 -1.43
N PRO A 235 3.72 19.08 -2.42
CA PRO A 235 2.59 18.16 -2.50
C PRO A 235 2.76 16.91 -1.61
N SER A 236 3.89 16.77 -0.90
CA SER A 236 4.16 15.68 0.03
C SER A 236 3.97 16.14 1.47
N SER A 237 3.26 15.33 2.26
CA SER A 237 3.05 15.50 3.70
C SER A 237 2.89 14.13 4.37
N VAL A 238 3.79 13.20 4.08
CA VAL A 238 3.63 11.77 4.45
C VAL A 238 4.67 11.29 5.46
N LEU A 239 5.73 12.06 5.71
CA LEU A 239 6.86 11.68 6.56
C LEU A 239 6.75 12.28 7.95
N ASP A 240 5.70 11.91 8.69
CA ASP A 240 5.33 12.57 9.95
C ASP A 240 6.26 12.32 11.16
N ALA A 241 7.31 11.51 11.01
CA ALA A 241 8.18 11.11 12.12
C ALA A 241 9.58 10.64 11.71
N CYS A 242 10.50 10.74 12.67
CA CYS A 242 11.85 10.18 12.60
C CYS A 242 12.09 9.32 13.85
N ALA A 243 12.43 8.02 13.68
CA ALA A 243 12.43 7.06 14.78
C ALA A 243 13.55 7.28 15.82
N ILE A 244 14.60 8.04 15.50
CA ILE A 244 15.66 8.37 16.48
C ILE A 244 15.20 9.43 17.48
N GLU A 245 14.16 10.21 17.15
CA GLU A 245 13.55 11.22 18.04
C GLU A 245 12.01 11.23 17.88
N PRO A 246 11.32 10.16 18.28
CA PRO A 246 9.89 9.98 18.01
C PRO A 246 8.98 10.99 18.73
N SER A 247 9.51 11.76 19.68
CA SER A 247 8.79 12.84 20.38
C SER A 247 8.78 14.17 19.61
N LYS A 248 9.50 14.27 18.50
CA LYS A 248 9.59 15.48 17.66
C LYS A 248 8.66 15.32 16.45
N PRO A 249 7.50 16.00 16.42
CA PRO A 249 6.55 15.86 15.33
C PRO A 249 7.04 16.55 14.05
N GLN A 250 6.83 15.90 12.90
CA GLN A 250 7.20 16.38 11.55
C GLN A 250 5.97 16.37 10.63
N LYS A 251 4.83 16.87 11.12
CA LYS A 251 3.54 16.69 10.45
C LYS A 251 3.22 17.75 9.41
N GLY A 252 4.19 18.58 9.06
CA GLY A 252 4.00 19.54 7.99
C GLY A 252 4.45 18.96 6.65
N PRO A 253 4.38 19.75 5.56
CA PRO A 253 4.81 19.28 4.25
C PRO A 253 6.34 19.19 4.16
N GLU A 254 6.81 18.22 3.36
CA GLU A 254 8.23 17.93 3.22
C GLU A 254 8.69 17.86 1.75
N TYR A 255 9.98 18.13 1.50
CA TYR A 255 10.63 17.75 0.25
C TYR A 255 11.67 16.66 0.48
N VAL A 256 11.63 15.66 -0.40
CA VAL A 256 12.53 14.51 -0.38
C VAL A 256 13.60 14.65 -1.47
N TYR A 257 14.85 14.46 -1.07
CA TYR A 257 16.03 14.44 -1.92
C TYR A 257 16.70 13.07 -1.88
N VAL A 258 17.49 12.74 -2.90
CA VAL A 258 18.23 11.48 -2.99
C VAL A 258 19.69 11.73 -3.34
N ALA A 259 20.61 11.07 -2.61
CA ALA A 259 22.04 11.09 -2.84
C ALA A 259 22.56 9.66 -3.05
N ASN A 260 23.32 9.46 -4.14
CA ASN A 260 24.02 8.20 -4.38
C ASN A 260 25.49 8.34 -3.97
N ILE A 261 25.86 7.66 -2.89
CA ILE A 261 27.20 7.69 -2.31
C ILE A 261 28.02 6.53 -2.90
N THR A 262 29.10 6.84 -3.61
CA THR A 262 29.94 5.86 -4.31
C THR A 262 31.25 5.55 -3.60
N GLN A 263 31.56 6.27 -2.53
CA GLN A 263 32.68 6.03 -1.63
C GLN A 263 32.24 6.45 -0.22
N PRO A 264 32.71 5.79 0.85
CA PRO A 264 32.38 6.19 2.21
C PRO A 264 32.89 7.59 2.57
N GLY A 265 32.22 8.22 3.54
CA GLY A 265 32.57 9.55 4.02
C GLY A 265 31.53 10.15 4.97
N THR A 266 31.63 11.45 5.19
CA THR A 266 30.65 12.22 5.98
C THR A 266 29.71 12.95 5.04
N LEU A 267 28.41 12.67 5.13
CA LEU A 267 27.36 13.48 4.53
C LEU A 267 26.89 14.52 5.56
N THR A 268 27.02 15.80 5.21
CA THR A 268 26.55 16.92 6.04
C THR A 268 25.49 17.68 5.26
N VAL A 269 24.31 17.81 5.85
CA VAL A 269 23.20 18.54 5.26
C VAL A 269 22.74 19.60 6.25
N SER A 270 22.57 20.83 5.77
CA SER A 270 21.99 21.91 6.54
C SER A 270 20.84 22.58 5.82
N VAL A 271 19.95 23.18 6.59
CA VAL A 271 18.88 24.06 6.13
C VAL A 271 19.06 25.43 6.76
N GLN A 272 18.68 26.45 6.02
CA GLN A 272 18.57 27.82 6.51
C GLN A 272 17.18 28.33 6.12
N ASP A 273 16.42 28.78 7.12
CA ASP A 273 15.07 29.31 6.98
C ASP A 273 14.94 30.67 7.71
N ASP A 274 13.75 31.25 7.68
CA ASP A 274 13.44 32.50 8.38
C ASP A 274 12.77 32.24 9.74
N ALA A 275 12.67 33.27 10.59
CA ALA A 275 12.17 33.12 11.96
C ALA A 275 10.69 32.69 12.07
N ALA A 276 9.92 32.72 10.98
CA ALA A 276 8.53 32.26 10.94
C ALA A 276 8.39 30.82 10.42
N THR A 277 9.49 30.27 9.89
CA THR A 277 9.61 28.95 9.31
C THR A 277 10.45 28.08 10.25
N ASP A 278 10.15 26.78 10.32
CA ASP A 278 10.93 25.83 11.11
C ASP A 278 11.08 24.55 10.28
N ILE A 279 12.15 24.51 9.47
CA ILE A 279 12.48 23.36 8.64
C ILE A 279 13.52 22.51 9.36
N ASP A 280 13.14 21.28 9.58
CA ASP A 280 13.98 20.24 10.11
C ASP A 280 14.62 19.43 8.98
N VAL A 281 15.89 19.08 9.13
CA VAL A 281 16.62 18.23 8.18
C VAL A 281 16.83 16.85 8.73
N GLN A 282 16.53 15.84 7.91
CA GLN A 282 16.67 14.43 8.24
C GLN A 282 17.52 13.73 7.18
N ILE A 283 18.35 12.77 7.60
CA ILE A 283 19.12 11.88 6.71
C ILE A 283 18.61 10.46 6.94
N HIS A 284 18.11 9.84 5.87
CA HIS A 284 17.58 8.48 5.87
C HIS A 284 18.53 7.54 5.12
N GLU A 285 18.66 6.34 5.65
CA GLU A 285 19.40 5.24 5.05
C GLU A 285 18.41 4.32 4.31
N GLY A 286 18.46 4.28 2.98
CA GLY A 286 17.41 3.67 2.17
C GLY A 286 16.17 4.59 2.04
N MET A 287 15.07 4.07 1.50
CA MET A 287 13.86 4.89 1.24
C MET A 287 13.39 5.63 2.50
N PRO A 288 12.85 6.85 2.35
CA PRO A 288 12.30 7.59 3.48
C PRO A 288 11.18 6.83 4.17
N ALA A 289 11.37 6.63 5.47
CA ALA A 289 10.50 5.97 6.43
C ALA A 289 11.02 6.35 7.82
N PRO A 290 10.22 6.38 8.90
CA PRO A 290 10.72 6.80 10.20
C PRO A 290 11.87 5.94 10.71
N HIS A 291 11.84 4.62 10.50
CA HIS A 291 12.91 3.71 10.91
C HIS A 291 14.20 3.88 10.08
N ALA A 292 14.09 4.43 8.87
CA ALA A 292 15.20 4.73 8.00
C ALA A 292 15.92 6.03 8.40
N CYS A 293 15.27 6.92 9.15
CA CYS A 293 15.88 8.15 9.65
C CYS A 293 17.05 7.81 10.59
N LYS A 294 18.27 8.26 10.26
CA LYS A 294 19.50 7.99 11.02
C LYS A 294 20.15 9.22 11.62
N ALA A 295 19.88 10.39 11.05
CA ALA A 295 20.29 11.66 11.61
C ALA A 295 19.18 12.69 11.40
N ARG A 296 19.05 13.61 12.34
CA ARG A 296 18.02 14.63 12.37
C ARG A 296 18.56 15.87 13.09
N HIS A 297 18.19 17.07 12.64
CA HIS A 297 18.43 18.32 13.38
C HIS A 297 17.55 19.46 12.85
N ASP A 298 17.40 20.52 13.65
CA ASP A 298 16.71 21.79 13.31
C ASP A 298 17.49 22.72 12.36
N SER A 299 18.68 22.32 11.92
CA SER A 299 19.56 23.20 11.16
C SER A 299 20.64 22.43 10.43
N GLN A 300 21.31 21.48 11.08
CA GLN A 300 22.33 20.66 10.43
C GLN A 300 22.37 19.22 10.96
N ALA A 301 22.16 18.26 10.06
CA ALA A 301 22.36 16.84 10.32
C ALA A 301 23.66 16.35 9.67
N GLN A 302 24.36 15.45 10.35
CA GLN A 302 25.56 14.79 9.84
C GLN A 302 25.46 13.27 10.03
N LEU A 303 25.92 12.52 9.03
CA LEU A 303 25.96 11.06 9.09
C LEU A 303 27.24 10.52 8.45
N GLN A 304 27.89 9.58 9.12
CA GLN A 304 28.90 8.73 8.49
C GLN A 304 28.20 7.73 7.59
N VAL A 305 28.51 7.77 6.29
CA VAL A 305 27.83 7.00 5.26
C VAL A 305 28.80 6.04 4.57
N GLY A 306 28.33 4.82 4.34
CA GLY A 306 28.95 3.88 3.40
C GLY A 306 28.46 4.12 1.97
N CYS A 307 28.78 3.21 1.06
CA CYS A 307 28.28 3.30 -0.31
C CYS A 307 26.81 2.88 -0.40
N GLY A 308 26.02 3.59 -1.20
CA GLY A 308 24.61 3.29 -1.46
C GLY A 308 23.75 4.54 -1.56
N THR A 309 22.44 4.33 -1.52
CA THR A 309 21.45 5.40 -1.69
C THR A 309 20.95 5.91 -0.34
N TYR A 310 21.12 7.20 -0.11
CA TYR A 310 20.63 7.93 1.05
C TYR A 310 19.60 8.96 0.62
N TYR A 311 18.67 9.24 1.51
CA TYR A 311 17.66 10.26 1.27
C TYR A 311 17.80 11.37 2.30
N VAL A 312 17.45 12.57 1.87
CA VAL A 312 17.44 13.75 2.73
C VAL A 312 16.02 14.28 2.71
N VAL A 313 15.47 14.55 3.88
CA VAL A 313 14.11 15.11 4.01
C VAL A 313 14.26 16.48 4.65
N ALA A 314 13.78 17.51 3.94
CA ALA A 314 13.58 18.84 4.49
C ALA A 314 12.09 18.94 4.85
N ASP A 315 11.80 18.89 6.13
CA ASP A 315 10.46 18.70 6.67
C ASP A 315 10.03 19.91 7.50
N THR A 316 8.76 20.24 7.46
CA THR A 316 8.22 21.31 8.29
C THR A 316 7.97 20.77 9.71
N TYR A 317 8.69 21.31 10.69
CA TYR A 317 8.54 20.92 12.08
C TYR A 317 7.15 21.26 12.63
N GLY A 318 6.65 20.37 13.50
CA GLY A 318 5.49 20.62 14.33
C GLY A 318 4.34 19.66 14.05
N ASN A 319 3.18 19.97 14.65
CA ASN A 319 1.98 19.13 14.54
C ASN A 319 1.10 19.47 13.32
N SER A 320 1.54 20.40 12.47
CA SER A 320 0.79 20.91 11.32
C SER A 320 1.72 21.68 10.38
N ALA A 321 1.21 22.12 9.24
CA ALA A 321 1.90 23.02 8.30
C ALA A 321 2.13 24.47 8.81
N ALA A 322 1.92 24.75 10.11
CA ALA A 322 1.96 26.12 10.64
C ALA A 322 3.32 26.81 10.49
N SER A 323 4.40 26.04 10.54
CA SER A 323 5.78 26.54 10.38
C SER A 323 6.33 26.32 8.96
N ALA A 324 5.46 26.00 7.99
CA ALA A 324 5.88 25.77 6.61
C ALA A 324 6.32 27.07 5.96
N GLY A 325 7.37 27.01 5.15
CA GLY A 325 7.92 28.20 4.53
C GLY A 325 9.18 27.97 3.72
N ASN A 326 9.89 29.06 3.47
CA ASN A 326 11.05 29.09 2.61
C ASN A 326 12.28 28.53 3.34
N TYR A 327 13.07 27.73 2.64
CA TYR A 327 14.38 27.30 3.12
C TYR A 327 15.39 27.24 1.98
N THR A 328 16.67 27.30 2.35
CA THR A 328 17.80 26.93 1.50
C THR A 328 18.47 25.72 2.11
N LEU A 329 18.48 24.60 1.38
CA LEU A 329 19.22 23.40 1.72
C LEU A 329 20.64 23.50 1.14
N SER A 330 21.62 23.05 1.92
CA SER A 330 23.00 22.85 1.50
C SER A 330 23.44 21.45 1.89
N ALA A 331 23.99 20.69 0.95
CA ALA A 331 24.56 19.38 1.21
C ALA A 331 26.03 19.33 0.77
N THR A 332 26.87 18.78 1.63
CA THR A 332 28.30 18.58 1.37
C THR A 332 28.69 17.16 1.71
N PHE A 333 29.71 16.66 1.02
CA PHE A 333 30.21 15.31 1.24
C PHE A 333 31.73 15.34 1.37
N THR A 334 32.25 14.79 2.47
CA THR A 334 33.68 14.66 2.72
C THR A 334 34.08 13.19 2.64
N PRO A 335 34.77 12.74 1.57
CA PRO A 335 35.21 11.36 1.43
C PRO A 335 36.18 10.96 2.55
N SER A 336 36.06 9.73 3.06
CA SER A 336 37.01 9.17 4.02
C SER A 336 38.24 8.54 3.37
N GLY A 337 38.21 8.34 2.04
CA GLY A 337 39.23 7.62 1.28
C GLY A 337 39.21 6.10 1.44
N GLN A 338 38.25 5.55 2.20
CA GLN A 338 38.09 4.11 2.39
C GLN A 338 37.37 3.45 1.19
N PRO A 339 37.55 2.15 0.95
CA PRO A 339 36.73 1.42 -0.01
C PRO A 339 35.32 1.15 0.55
N CYS A 340 34.32 0.96 -0.31
CA CYS A 340 32.92 0.69 0.09
C CYS A 340 32.78 -0.46 1.10
N ALA A 341 33.63 -1.48 1.03
CA ALA A 341 33.57 -2.63 1.92
C ALA A 341 33.98 -2.31 3.38
N ALA A 342 34.64 -1.18 3.63
CA ALA A 342 35.13 -0.80 4.94
C ALA A 342 34.09 -0.08 5.83
N VAL A 343 33.06 0.50 5.22
CA VAL A 343 31.99 1.22 5.94
C VAL A 343 30.65 0.71 5.44
N PRO A 344 29.83 0.08 6.30
CA PRO A 344 28.50 -0.38 5.91
C PRO A 344 27.66 0.76 5.33
N GLY A 345 27.05 0.49 4.18
CA GLY A 345 26.03 1.36 3.58
C GLY A 345 24.62 0.87 3.89
N PRO A 346 23.61 1.48 3.24
CA PRO A 346 22.23 1.03 3.33
C PRO A 346 22.10 -0.45 3.03
N ALA A 347 21.35 -1.15 3.87
CA ALA A 347 21.05 -2.56 3.61
C ALA A 347 20.39 -2.69 2.22
N PRO A 348 20.83 -3.66 1.38
CA PRO A 348 20.19 -3.92 0.10
C PRO A 348 18.68 -4.17 0.29
N PHE A 349 17.86 -3.61 -0.58
CA PHE A 349 16.42 -3.82 -0.60
C PHE A 349 16.05 -4.62 -1.85
N ASN A 350 15.64 -5.86 -1.66
CA ASN A 350 15.44 -6.87 -2.69
C ASN A 350 14.03 -7.46 -2.61
N PRO A 351 12.98 -6.70 -2.98
CA PRO A 351 11.62 -7.20 -2.96
C PRO A 351 11.51 -8.33 -3.97
N LYS A 352 10.84 -9.41 -3.56
CA LYS A 352 10.52 -10.53 -4.46
C LYS A 352 9.35 -10.14 -5.37
N GLY A 353 9.26 -10.80 -6.52
CA GLY A 353 8.07 -10.73 -7.35
C GLY A 353 8.04 -9.61 -8.38
N LYS A 354 9.15 -8.90 -8.61
CA LYS A 354 9.22 -7.92 -9.70
C LYS A 354 9.24 -8.62 -11.06
N LEU A 355 8.97 -7.84 -12.11
CA LEU A 355 9.01 -8.30 -13.49
C LEU A 355 10.31 -9.07 -13.79
N GLY A 356 10.18 -10.32 -14.26
CA GLY A 356 11.26 -11.25 -14.58
C GLY A 356 11.82 -12.07 -13.42
N ASP A 357 11.46 -11.78 -12.16
CA ASP A 357 11.85 -12.63 -11.02
C ASP A 357 11.15 -13.98 -11.08
N ALA A 358 11.82 -15.03 -10.64
CA ALA A 358 11.21 -16.35 -10.52
C ALA A 358 9.97 -16.33 -9.61
N CYS A 359 8.94 -17.07 -10.00
CA CYS A 359 7.72 -17.24 -9.22
C CYS A 359 7.30 -18.70 -9.18
N ALA A 360 7.28 -19.33 -8.01
CA ALA A 360 6.88 -20.74 -7.81
C ALA A 360 7.67 -21.83 -8.62
N TYR A 361 7.81 -23.04 -8.08
CA TYR A 361 8.40 -24.22 -8.74
C TYR A 361 7.62 -25.47 -8.25
N PRO A 362 7.54 -26.61 -9.01
CA PRO A 362 6.62 -27.72 -8.74
C PRO A 362 6.69 -28.28 -7.32
N GLY A 363 5.52 -28.48 -6.70
CA GLY A 363 5.36 -29.16 -5.40
C GLY A 363 4.96 -28.28 -4.21
N ASN A 364 4.60 -27.01 -4.42
CA ASN A 364 4.11 -26.15 -3.35
C ASN A 364 3.00 -25.19 -3.81
N GLN A 365 1.75 -25.60 -3.57
CA GLN A 365 0.52 -24.87 -3.91
C GLN A 365 0.29 -23.59 -3.08
N ALA A 366 1.22 -23.21 -2.18
CA ALA A 366 1.08 -22.03 -1.31
C ALA A 366 1.84 -20.78 -1.80
N LEU A 367 2.27 -20.72 -3.07
CA LEU A 367 2.93 -19.53 -3.63
C LEU A 367 2.24 -19.08 -4.92
N PRO A 368 1.82 -17.81 -5.00
CA PRO A 368 2.43 -16.90 -5.97
C PRO A 368 2.80 -15.59 -5.28
N PHE A 369 3.96 -15.00 -5.59
CA PHE A 369 4.32 -13.70 -5.04
C PHE A 369 4.84 -12.77 -6.12
N CYS A 370 4.18 -12.71 -7.26
CA CYS A 370 4.37 -11.55 -8.13
C CYS A 370 3.83 -10.32 -7.41
N ASN A 371 4.59 -9.25 -7.44
CA ASN A 371 4.33 -8.03 -6.70
C ASN A 371 4.02 -6.91 -7.69
N ALA A 372 2.72 -6.59 -7.81
CA ALA A 372 2.22 -5.60 -8.76
C ALA A 372 2.84 -4.20 -8.52
N ASN A 373 3.21 -3.89 -7.27
CA ASN A 373 3.85 -2.61 -6.94
C ASN A 373 5.26 -2.46 -7.54
N VAL A 374 5.88 -3.55 -7.99
CA VAL A 374 7.17 -3.54 -8.70
C VAL A 374 7.02 -4.16 -10.10
N GLY A 375 5.82 -4.11 -10.66
CA GLY A 375 5.50 -4.45 -12.05
C GLY A 375 5.36 -5.94 -12.36
N GLY A 376 5.41 -6.82 -11.35
CA GLY A 376 5.10 -8.24 -11.54
C GLY A 376 3.65 -8.52 -11.15
N GLU A 377 2.79 -8.81 -12.11
CA GLU A 377 1.35 -8.99 -11.88
C GLU A 377 0.95 -10.47 -11.89
N ILE A 378 1.54 -11.23 -12.81
CA ILE A 378 1.13 -12.60 -13.08
C ILE A 378 2.35 -13.51 -13.15
N CYS A 379 2.20 -14.76 -12.72
CA CYS A 379 3.26 -15.74 -12.87
C CYS A 379 3.09 -16.52 -14.18
N ILE A 380 4.13 -16.55 -15.00
CA ILE A 380 4.19 -17.40 -16.19
C ILE A 380 4.97 -18.65 -15.84
N TYR A 381 4.44 -19.80 -16.26
CA TYR A 381 4.96 -21.13 -15.99
C TYR A 381 5.32 -21.88 -17.26
N SER A 382 6.27 -22.79 -17.13
CA SER A 382 6.60 -23.83 -18.09
C SER A 382 7.05 -25.08 -17.34
N SER A 383 7.43 -26.14 -18.07
CA SER A 383 8.00 -27.35 -17.47
C SER A 383 9.36 -27.15 -16.79
N SER A 384 10.09 -26.06 -17.09
CA SER A 384 11.47 -25.86 -16.60
C SER A 384 11.76 -24.49 -15.97
N THR A 385 10.84 -23.54 -16.08
CA THR A 385 11.02 -22.18 -15.56
C THR A 385 9.69 -21.54 -15.20
N SER A 386 9.78 -20.52 -14.36
CA SER A 386 8.68 -19.65 -14.01
C SER A 386 9.20 -18.24 -13.72
N PHE A 387 8.42 -17.22 -14.04
CA PHE A 387 8.80 -15.83 -13.82
C PHE A 387 7.60 -14.89 -13.78
N CYS A 388 7.72 -13.81 -13.01
CA CYS A 388 6.72 -12.77 -12.95
C CYS A 388 6.69 -11.96 -14.24
N SER A 389 5.48 -11.71 -14.72
CA SER A 389 5.17 -11.03 -15.96
C SER A 389 4.05 -10.02 -15.73
N VAL A 390 3.66 -9.33 -16.80
CA VAL A 390 2.64 -8.30 -16.89
C VAL A 390 1.86 -8.53 -18.18
N SER A 391 0.60 -8.09 -18.20
CA SER A 391 -0.19 -8.03 -19.43
C SER A 391 0.43 -7.04 -20.43
N CYS A 392 0.22 -7.24 -21.73
CA CYS A 392 0.84 -6.39 -22.75
C CYS A 392 -0.05 -6.20 -23.98
N ALA A 393 0.14 -5.08 -24.67
CA ALA A 393 -0.47 -4.84 -25.98
C ALA A 393 0.58 -4.91 -27.11
N THR A 394 1.81 -4.50 -26.83
CA THR A 394 2.91 -4.42 -27.78
C THR A 394 4.22 -4.89 -27.15
N ASN A 395 5.23 -5.20 -27.97
CA ASN A 395 6.56 -5.56 -27.48
C ASN A 395 7.23 -4.43 -26.66
N ALA A 396 6.83 -3.17 -26.87
CA ALA A 396 7.37 -2.05 -26.11
C ALA A 396 7.00 -2.11 -24.62
N ASP A 397 5.85 -2.72 -24.29
CA ASP A 397 5.40 -2.91 -22.91
C ASP A 397 6.31 -3.89 -22.14
N CYS A 398 7.09 -4.70 -22.87
CA CYS A 398 7.94 -5.74 -22.33
C CYS A 398 9.42 -5.34 -22.15
N ASN A 399 9.75 -4.06 -22.38
CA ASN A 399 11.11 -3.55 -22.25
C ASN A 399 11.70 -3.64 -20.83
N GLY A 400 10.85 -3.81 -19.81
CA GLY A 400 11.25 -3.95 -18.41
C GLY A 400 11.72 -5.36 -18.01
N LEU A 401 11.61 -6.36 -18.89
CA LEU A 401 12.08 -7.72 -18.61
C LEU A 401 13.61 -7.83 -18.70
N PRO A 402 14.27 -8.62 -17.83
CA PRO A 402 15.72 -8.80 -17.88
C PRO A 402 16.18 -9.58 -19.13
N GLY A 403 17.19 -9.04 -19.84
CA GLY A 403 17.84 -9.65 -21.00
C GLY A 403 18.99 -8.78 -21.54
N GLY A 404 20.21 -9.31 -21.60
CA GLY A 404 21.43 -8.52 -21.87
C GLY A 404 21.46 -7.84 -23.25
N GLY A 405 22.14 -6.68 -23.33
CA GLY A 405 22.47 -6.01 -24.59
C GLY A 405 21.36 -5.16 -25.21
N GLY A 406 20.45 -4.60 -24.40
CA GLY A 406 19.32 -3.78 -24.86
C GLY A 406 18.04 -4.58 -25.16
N GLY A 407 17.91 -5.81 -24.67
CA GLY A 407 16.81 -6.71 -24.98
C GLY A 407 15.59 -6.55 -24.07
N GLY A 408 14.50 -6.02 -24.63
CA GLY A 408 13.15 -6.18 -24.10
C GLY A 408 12.62 -7.60 -24.33
N GLY A 409 11.51 -7.94 -23.67
CA GLY A 409 10.73 -9.13 -23.98
C GLY A 409 9.84 -8.94 -25.22
N CYS A 410 8.97 -9.91 -25.45
CA CYS A 410 7.93 -9.84 -26.48
C CYS A 410 6.55 -9.97 -25.85
N CYS A 411 5.56 -9.39 -26.51
CA CYS A 411 4.19 -9.52 -26.14
C CYS A 411 3.54 -10.67 -26.90
N GLU A 412 3.20 -11.75 -26.19
CA GLU A 412 2.74 -13.00 -26.80
C GLU A 412 1.38 -13.39 -26.23
N GLU A 413 0.53 -13.96 -27.09
CA GLU A 413 -0.79 -14.45 -26.71
C GLU A 413 -0.68 -15.86 -26.14
N LEU A 414 -1.09 -16.05 -24.89
CA LEU A 414 -1.04 -17.35 -24.19
C LEU A 414 -2.40 -18.03 -24.14
N ALA A 415 -3.48 -17.25 -24.18
CA ALA A 415 -4.86 -17.72 -24.32
C ALA A 415 -5.63 -16.72 -25.20
N PRO A 416 -6.78 -17.10 -25.78
CA PRO A 416 -7.54 -16.23 -26.67
C PRO A 416 -7.85 -14.86 -26.04
N GLY A 417 -7.23 -13.81 -26.56
CA GLY A 417 -7.38 -12.44 -26.07
C GLY A 417 -6.50 -12.07 -24.87
N GLU A 418 -5.66 -12.98 -24.36
CA GLU A 418 -4.78 -12.75 -23.22
C GLU A 418 -3.31 -12.72 -23.67
N LYS A 419 -2.71 -11.53 -23.62
CA LYS A 419 -1.33 -11.30 -24.01
C LYS A 419 -0.46 -10.89 -22.83
N TYR A 420 0.70 -11.51 -22.72
CA TYR A 420 1.65 -11.31 -21.63
C TYR A 420 3.07 -11.15 -22.13
N CYS A 421 3.88 -10.44 -21.34
CA CYS A 421 5.29 -10.26 -21.64
C CYS A 421 6.09 -11.53 -21.37
N LEU A 422 6.78 -12.06 -22.38
CA LEU A 422 7.71 -13.17 -22.23
C LEU A 422 9.15 -12.68 -22.28
N THR A 423 10.03 -13.33 -21.51
CA THR A 423 11.47 -13.10 -21.60
C THR A 423 11.97 -13.45 -23.00
N GLN A 424 13.02 -12.78 -23.46
CA GLN A 424 13.49 -12.85 -24.85
C GLN A 424 13.74 -14.28 -25.39
N ASN A 425 14.17 -15.21 -24.52
CA ASN A 425 14.41 -16.62 -24.86
C ASN A 425 13.14 -17.46 -25.13
N LEU A 426 11.97 -16.93 -24.75
CA LEU A 426 10.65 -17.53 -24.91
C LEU A 426 9.82 -16.88 -26.02
N CYS A 427 10.34 -15.83 -26.68
CA CYS A 427 9.68 -15.21 -27.81
C CYS A 427 9.50 -16.17 -28.98
N GLY A 428 8.32 -16.14 -29.61
CA GLY A 428 7.90 -17.11 -30.63
C GLY A 428 7.62 -18.53 -30.09
N LYS A 429 7.63 -18.73 -28.76
CA LYS A 429 7.34 -20.02 -28.10
C LYS A 429 6.13 -19.95 -27.17
N GLY A 430 5.19 -19.03 -27.41
CA GLY A 430 4.02 -18.80 -26.55
C GLY A 430 3.23 -20.07 -26.18
N GLY A 431 3.10 -21.03 -27.10
CA GLY A 431 2.42 -22.31 -26.83
C GLY A 431 3.17 -23.29 -25.90
N SER A 432 4.36 -22.96 -25.40
CA SER A 432 5.14 -23.79 -24.46
C SER A 432 5.07 -23.29 -23.01
N VAL A 433 4.33 -22.21 -22.75
CA VAL A 433 4.20 -21.57 -21.44
C VAL A 433 2.74 -21.21 -21.17
N GLY A 434 2.36 -21.10 -19.90
CA GLY A 434 1.00 -20.78 -19.48
C GLY A 434 0.96 -20.02 -18.16
N THR A 435 -0.22 -19.60 -17.74
CA THR A 435 -0.45 -18.86 -16.48
C THR A 435 -0.90 -19.77 -15.33
N SER A 436 -1.33 -20.99 -15.66
CA SER A 436 -1.63 -22.07 -14.71
C SER A 436 -0.36 -22.80 -14.29
N GLY A 437 -0.16 -22.95 -12.97
CA GLY A 437 1.02 -23.62 -12.41
C GLY A 437 1.13 -25.09 -12.83
N PRO A 438 2.31 -25.73 -12.63
CA PRO A 438 2.56 -27.12 -13.03
C PRO A 438 1.73 -28.16 -12.25
N ASP A 439 1.04 -27.76 -11.19
CA ASP A 439 0.11 -28.59 -10.41
C ASP A 439 -1.35 -28.48 -10.91
N ALA A 440 -1.63 -27.68 -11.94
CA ALA A 440 -2.85 -27.83 -12.71
C ALA A 440 -2.77 -29.21 -13.37
N GLY A 441 -3.60 -30.16 -12.89
CA GLY A 441 -3.71 -31.49 -13.47
C GLY A 441 -3.87 -31.41 -14.99
N PRO A 442 -3.53 -32.49 -15.72
CA PRO A 442 -3.38 -32.45 -17.16
C PRO A 442 -4.61 -31.81 -17.79
N ASP A 443 -4.38 -30.76 -18.58
CA ASP A 443 -5.33 -30.36 -19.60
C ASP A 443 -5.74 -31.64 -20.32
N ASN A 444 -7.04 -31.87 -20.31
CA ASN A 444 -7.66 -32.75 -21.26
C ASN A 444 -7.48 -32.08 -22.63
N GLY A 445 -6.32 -32.33 -23.23
CA GLY A 445 -6.06 -32.03 -24.61
C GLY A 445 -7.19 -32.65 -25.42
N SER A 446 -8.01 -31.80 -26.01
CA SER A 446 -8.80 -32.17 -27.17
C SER A 446 -8.72 -31.02 -28.16
N SER A 447 -7.53 -30.91 -28.74
CA SER A 447 -7.44 -30.77 -30.17
C SER A 447 -8.22 -31.93 -30.82
N SER A 448 -9.36 -31.62 -31.43
CA SER A 448 -9.92 -32.47 -32.47
C SER A 448 -10.47 -31.60 -33.59
N GLY A 449 -9.56 -31.15 -34.46
CA GLY A 449 -9.89 -31.00 -35.86
C GLY A 449 -9.86 -32.38 -36.51
N GLY A 450 -10.97 -32.80 -37.11
CA GLY A 450 -11.06 -34.08 -37.82
C GLY A 450 -12.42 -34.27 -38.50
N SER A 451 -12.43 -34.03 -39.81
CA SER A 451 -13.58 -34.12 -40.72
C SER A 451 -14.22 -35.51 -40.84
N SER A 452 -15.50 -35.48 -41.23
CA SER A 452 -16.19 -36.33 -42.22
C SER A 452 -17.22 -37.39 -41.78
N SER A 453 -18.32 -37.36 -42.55
CA SER A 453 -19.29 -38.41 -42.91
C SER A 453 -20.54 -38.64 -42.05
N GLY A 454 -21.67 -38.16 -42.58
CA GLY A 454 -22.84 -38.96 -43.00
C GLY A 454 -23.56 -39.82 -41.97
N GLY A 455 -24.84 -39.50 -41.72
CA GLY A 455 -25.78 -40.45 -41.11
C GLY A 455 -27.10 -39.79 -40.67
N SER A 456 -28.10 -39.85 -41.54
CA SER A 456 -29.50 -39.54 -41.21
C SER A 456 -30.10 -40.55 -40.23
N SER A 457 -30.90 -40.09 -39.25
CA SER A 457 -32.18 -40.73 -38.86
C SER A 457 -32.88 -39.96 -37.73
N SER A 458 -34.02 -39.34 -38.08
CA SER A 458 -35.34 -39.33 -37.42
C SER A 458 -35.53 -39.76 -35.96
N GLY A 459 -36.33 -38.97 -35.23
CA GLY A 459 -37.10 -39.41 -34.05
C GLY A 459 -37.72 -38.26 -33.25
N ASP A 460 -39.02 -38.02 -33.43
CA ASP A 460 -39.95 -37.18 -32.64
C ASP A 460 -39.95 -37.58 -31.12
N SER A 461 -40.53 -36.89 -30.13
CA SER A 461 -41.71 -36.04 -30.03
C SER A 461 -41.89 -35.53 -28.57
N SER A 462 -42.47 -34.33 -28.38
CA SER A 462 -43.50 -33.91 -27.37
C SER A 462 -43.21 -33.97 -25.85
N GLY A 463 -43.65 -33.05 -24.97
CA GLY A 463 -44.49 -31.84 -25.06
C GLY A 463 -44.75 -31.21 -23.66
N ASP A 464 -45.23 -29.94 -23.67
CA ASP A 464 -46.23 -29.23 -22.84
C ASP A 464 -46.29 -29.43 -21.30
N GLY A 465 -46.62 -28.48 -20.42
CA GLY A 465 -47.23 -27.14 -20.47
C GLY A 465 -47.42 -26.65 -19.00
N GLU A 466 -47.30 -25.35 -18.72
CA GLU A 466 -48.37 -24.39 -18.34
C GLU A 466 -48.26 -23.85 -16.90
N ASP A 467 -48.56 -22.56 -16.78
CA ASP A 467 -48.50 -21.56 -15.69
C ASP A 467 -49.90 -21.45 -14.99
N PRO A 468 -50.33 -20.36 -14.28
CA PRO A 468 -49.85 -19.58 -13.11
C PRO A 468 -50.87 -19.60 -11.92
N THR A 469 -50.53 -18.98 -10.77
CA THR A 469 -51.43 -18.03 -10.04
C THR A 469 -50.69 -17.20 -8.97
N ASP A 470 -50.76 -15.87 -9.12
CA ASP A 470 -50.66 -14.78 -8.10
C ASP A 470 -52.07 -14.59 -7.42
N PRO A 471 -52.42 -13.66 -6.49
CA PRO A 471 -51.65 -12.57 -5.84
C PRO A 471 -51.91 -12.28 -4.34
N SER A 472 -51.19 -11.24 -3.86
CA SER A 472 -51.63 -10.16 -2.94
C SER A 472 -51.13 -10.15 -1.49
N GLY A 473 -50.77 -8.95 -1.00
CA GLY A 473 -50.76 -8.61 0.42
C GLY A 473 -49.75 -7.53 0.85
N GLU A 474 -50.16 -6.27 0.77
CA GLU A 474 -49.50 -5.07 1.33
C GLU A 474 -49.36 -5.10 2.87
N GLY A 475 -48.45 -4.29 3.42
CA GLY A 475 -48.64 -3.71 4.77
C GLY A 475 -47.38 -3.42 5.60
N ASP A 476 -46.81 -2.23 5.45
CA ASP A 476 -46.12 -1.52 6.54
C ASP A 476 -47.13 -1.10 7.63
N PRO A 477 -46.72 -0.98 8.90
CA PRO A 477 -46.71 0.38 9.45
C PRO A 477 -45.53 0.70 10.40
N ALA A 478 -45.24 2.00 10.49
CA ALA A 478 -44.40 2.63 11.49
C ALA A 478 -45.10 2.80 12.86
N GLY A 479 -44.33 2.88 13.95
CA GLY A 479 -44.81 3.39 15.25
C GLY A 479 -43.92 3.12 16.46
N ASP A 480 -43.10 4.13 16.83
CA ASP A 480 -42.83 4.68 18.18
C ASP A 480 -42.52 3.76 19.41
N GLY A 481 -41.43 4.10 20.13
CA GLY A 481 -41.53 4.20 21.60
C GLY A 481 -40.55 3.44 22.51
N THR A 482 -39.56 4.17 23.03
CA THR A 482 -38.89 4.09 24.36
C THR A 482 -37.82 3.05 24.73
N GLU A 483 -36.85 3.61 25.47
CA GLU A 483 -35.59 3.12 26.01
C GLU A 483 -35.70 1.98 27.05
N ASN A 484 -34.78 1.01 27.00
CA ASN A 484 -33.80 0.70 28.07
C ASN A 484 -33.18 -0.70 27.92
N GLY A 485 -31.85 -0.77 27.92
CA GLY A 485 -31.09 -1.82 28.64
C GLY A 485 -30.82 -3.17 27.95
N ALA A 486 -29.52 -3.49 27.89
CA ALA A 486 -28.89 -4.82 27.84
C ALA A 486 -28.72 -5.53 26.47
N ALA A 487 -27.44 -5.77 26.13
CA ALA A 487 -26.97 -6.80 25.19
C ALA A 487 -27.13 -8.22 25.80
N PRO A 488 -26.84 -9.34 25.09
CA PRO A 488 -26.41 -9.49 23.68
C PRO A 488 -27.25 -10.51 22.89
N GLY A 489 -27.32 -10.34 21.56
CA GLY A 489 -27.99 -11.29 20.67
C GLY A 489 -27.27 -11.38 19.33
N SER A 490 -26.56 -12.50 19.15
CA SER A 490 -25.93 -12.93 17.90
C SER A 490 -26.95 -12.97 16.76
N THR A 491 -26.65 -12.36 15.62
CA THR A 491 -27.27 -12.72 14.35
C THR A 491 -26.23 -12.66 13.25
N THR A 492 -25.77 -13.84 12.87
CA THR A 492 -24.82 -14.11 11.80
C THR A 492 -25.40 -13.63 10.46
N THR A 493 -24.93 -12.50 9.96
CA THR A 493 -25.08 -12.14 8.55
C THR A 493 -23.77 -12.53 7.86
N THR A 494 -23.80 -13.65 7.15
CA THR A 494 -22.70 -14.11 6.29
C THR A 494 -22.45 -13.08 5.21
N THR A 495 -21.48 -12.20 5.46
CA THR A 495 -20.98 -11.21 4.51
C THR A 495 -19.77 -11.84 3.83
N THR A 496 -19.78 -12.00 2.52
CA THR A 496 -18.60 -12.36 1.71
C THR A 496 -17.76 -11.10 1.49
N GLY A 497 -16.46 -11.13 1.79
CA GLY A 497 -15.59 -9.96 1.76
C GLY A 497 -14.20 -10.25 1.19
N CYS A 498 -13.36 -9.20 1.22
CA CYS A 498 -12.28 -8.91 0.27
C CYS A 498 -10.96 -9.70 0.41
N GLY A 499 -11.00 -10.92 0.91
CA GLY A 499 -9.80 -11.74 1.10
C GLY A 499 -9.81 -12.99 0.22
N VAL A 500 -8.61 -13.44 -0.17
CA VAL A 500 -8.42 -14.83 -0.61
C VAL A 500 -8.93 -15.76 0.48
N ALA A 501 -9.83 -16.67 0.14
CA ALA A 501 -10.35 -17.66 1.05
C ALA A 501 -9.18 -18.48 1.60
N ALA A 502 -8.92 -18.40 2.90
CA ALA A 502 -8.14 -19.42 3.59
C ALA A 502 -9.02 -20.67 3.65
N GLU A 503 -8.92 -21.54 2.64
CA GLU A 503 -9.59 -22.84 2.70
C GLU A 503 -9.03 -23.63 3.89
N GLY A 504 -9.93 -23.94 4.83
CA GLY A 504 -9.64 -24.68 6.04
C GLY A 504 -9.16 -26.09 5.71
N ARG A 505 -7.96 -26.44 6.19
CA ARG A 505 -7.50 -27.83 6.22
C ARG A 505 -8.26 -28.60 7.31
N SER A 506 -9.23 -29.41 6.89
CA SER A 506 -9.81 -30.48 7.71
C SER A 506 -8.74 -31.53 8.04
N GLY A 507 -8.76 -32.02 9.28
CA GLY A 507 -7.74 -32.89 9.85
C GLY A 507 -7.72 -34.35 9.33
N TRP A 508 -6.81 -35.09 9.98
CA TRP A 508 -6.34 -36.48 9.77
C TRP A 508 -5.05 -36.49 8.93
N GLU A 509 -3.90 -37.03 9.35
CA GLU A 509 -3.67 -38.25 10.12
C GLU A 509 -2.49 -38.15 11.10
N LEU A 510 -2.63 -38.83 12.24
CA LEU A 510 -1.51 -39.30 13.06
C LEU A 510 -0.77 -40.42 12.32
N ALA A 511 0.56 -40.35 12.28
CA ALA A 511 1.39 -41.53 12.19
C ALA A 511 2.61 -41.39 13.13
N ALA A 512 2.45 -41.96 14.32
CA ALA A 512 3.58 -42.27 15.18
C ALA A 512 4.30 -43.50 14.62
N LEU A 513 5.63 -43.45 14.53
CA LEU A 513 6.48 -44.64 14.48
C LEU A 513 7.78 -44.38 15.22
N ALA A 514 7.93 -45.11 16.33
CA ALA A 514 9.11 -45.23 17.15
C ALA A 514 10.19 -46.09 16.47
N GLY A 515 11.47 -45.89 16.82
CA GLY A 515 12.47 -46.94 16.63
C GLY A 515 13.96 -46.56 16.67
N VAL A 516 14.58 -46.83 17.83
CA VAL A 516 15.92 -47.43 18.00
C VAL A 516 17.20 -46.58 17.83
N VAL A 517 17.62 -45.96 18.94
CA VAL A 517 18.78 -46.29 19.81
C VAL A 517 20.10 -46.85 19.20
N SER A 518 21.19 -46.13 19.55
CA SER A 518 22.59 -46.53 19.88
C SER A 518 23.67 -46.70 18.81
N MET A 519 24.73 -45.89 18.94
CA MET A 519 26.06 -46.30 19.49
C MET A 519 26.89 -45.02 19.79
N VAL A 520 27.08 -44.64 21.06
CA VAL A 520 28.26 -44.91 21.93
C VAL A 520 29.60 -44.41 21.36
N ALA A 521 30.17 -43.36 21.96
CA ALA A 521 31.40 -43.48 22.77
C ALA A 521 31.82 -42.13 23.41
N ALA A 522 32.04 -42.20 24.71
CA ALA A 522 32.41 -41.14 25.63
C ALA A 522 33.87 -40.65 25.49
N ARG A 523 34.15 -39.44 25.98
CA ARG A 523 35.22 -39.22 27.00
C ARG A 523 35.20 -37.83 27.69
N ARG A 524 34.93 -37.91 29.00
CA ARG A 524 35.60 -37.27 30.16
C ARG A 524 35.53 -35.75 30.44
N ARG A 525 34.72 -35.45 31.48
CA ARG A 525 34.91 -34.55 32.66
C ARG A 525 36.29 -33.85 32.85
N LYS A 526 36.26 -32.57 33.24
CA LYS A 526 36.45 -32.08 34.64
C LYS A 526 36.35 -30.55 34.79
N ARG A 527 35.61 -30.12 35.83
CA ARG A 527 35.83 -29.01 36.81
C ARG A 527 36.38 -27.69 36.25
N ARG A 528 35.69 -26.55 36.39
CA ARG A 528 35.16 -25.90 37.60
C ARG A 528 33.99 -25.01 37.24
#